data_AF-A0A7C1RAG3-F1
#
_entry.id   AF-A0A7C1RAG3-F1
#
_cell.length_a   1.000
_cell.length_b   1.000
_cell.length_c   1.000
_cell.angle_alpha   90.00
_cell.angle_beta   90.00
_cell.angle_gamma   90.00
#
_symmetry.space_group_name_H-M   'P 1'
#
loop_
_entity.id
_entity.type
_entity.pdbx_description
1 polymer ?
#
loop_
_entity_poly.entity_id
_entity_poly.type
_entity_poly.pdbx_seq_one_letter_code
_entity_poly.pdbx_strand_id
1 'polypeptide(L)'
;MFNNSNILEPLFWIIMGGLYTVFIIGLAMWLKDMKVKMNWWKWSLTLLWFILLSITVAGGFTLIGENELRAGLLFMAVPGAVIIVAGVALGRFLLRNTNEEKDN
;
A
#
# COMPACT_ATOMS: atom_id res chain seq x y z
N MET A 1 -14.79 10.82 -9.86
CA MET A 1 -14.00 11.89 -9.21
C MET A 1 -13.74 13.08 -10.15
N PHE A 2 -13.44 12.87 -11.43
CA PHE A 2 -13.33 13.95 -12.41
C PHE A 2 -14.18 13.61 -13.65
N ASN A 3 -15.41 14.12 -13.71
CA ASN A 3 -16.29 13.82 -14.85
C ASN A 3 -15.96 14.79 -16.00
N ASN A 4 -15.66 14.26 -17.20
CA ASN A 4 -15.44 15.01 -18.45
C ASN A 4 -14.23 15.97 -18.53
N SER A 5 -13.20 15.77 -17.70
CA SER A 5 -11.99 16.60 -17.76
C SER A 5 -10.88 15.93 -18.56
N ASN A 6 -10.65 16.41 -19.79
CA ASN A 6 -9.63 15.90 -20.72
C ASN A 6 -8.17 15.95 -20.20
N ILE A 7 -7.91 16.65 -19.10
CA ILE A 7 -6.56 16.86 -18.55
C ILE A 7 -6.42 16.27 -17.15
N LEU A 8 -7.38 16.50 -16.25
CA LEU A 8 -7.24 16.11 -14.84
C LEU A 8 -7.26 14.60 -14.64
N GLU A 9 -8.10 13.89 -15.40
CA GLU A 9 -8.19 12.43 -15.32
C GLU A 9 -6.88 11.74 -15.74
N PRO A 10 -6.31 11.99 -16.93
CA PRO A 10 -5.03 11.38 -17.31
C PRO A 10 -3.88 11.83 -16.40
N LEU A 11 -3.86 13.09 -15.97
CA LEU A 11 -2.83 13.60 -15.04
C LEU A 11 -2.88 12.87 -13.68
N PHE A 12 -4.08 12.64 -13.15
CA PHE A 12 -4.27 11.87 -11.91
C PHE A 12 -3.69 10.46 -12.03
N TRP A 13 -4.00 9.74 -13.13
CA TRP A 13 -3.48 8.38 -13.35
C TRP A 13 -1.96 8.35 -13.52
N ILE A 14 -1.37 9.35 -14.18
CA ILE A 14 0.10 9.48 -14.30
C ILE A 14 0.74 9.68 -12.92
N ILE A 15 0.19 10.58 -12.10
CA ILE A 15 0.71 10.85 -10.75
C ILE A 15 0.58 9.60 -9.87
N MET A 16 -0.57 8.93 -9.89
CA MET A 16 -0.81 7.70 -9.12
C MET A 16 0.12 6.55 -9.56
N GLY A 17 0.31 6.36 -10.86
CA GLY A 17 1.25 5.37 -11.40
C GLY A 17 2.70 5.66 -11.01
N GLY A 18 3.10 6.94 -11.03
CA GLY A 18 4.41 7.38 -10.56
C GLY A 18 4.61 7.09 -9.07
N LEU A 19 3.64 7.43 -8.23
CA LEU A 19 3.65 7.13 -6.79
C LEU A 19 3.80 5.63 -6.51
N TYR A 20 3.05 4.78 -7.23
CA TYR A 20 3.15 3.33 -7.08
C TYR A 20 4.51 2.79 -7.51
N THR A 21 5.06 3.33 -8.60
CA THR A 21 6.39 2.96 -9.08
C THR A 21 7.47 3.32 -8.05
N VAL A 22 7.45 4.55 -7.54
CA VAL A 22 8.38 5.00 -6.50
C VAL A 22 8.25 4.15 -5.23
N PHE A 23 7.01 3.83 -4.84
CA PHE A 23 6.77 2.97 -3.67
C PHE A 23 7.36 1.57 -3.85
N ILE A 24 7.10 0.89 -4.99
CA ILE A 24 7.59 -0.46 -5.25
C ILE A 24 9.12 -0.50 -5.34
N ILE A 25 9.73 0.46 -6.05
CA ILE A 25 11.19 0.55 -6.17
C ILE A 25 11.81 0.86 -4.81
N GLY A 26 11.26 1.82 -4.06
CA GLY A 26 11.68 2.15 -2.71
C GLY A 26 11.62 0.96 -1.75
N LEU A 27 10.53 0.20 -1.80
CA LEU A 27 10.35 -1.02 -1.03
C LEU A 27 11.37 -2.10 -1.41
N ALA A 28 11.61 -2.32 -2.70
CA ALA A 28 12.63 -3.26 -3.18
C ALA A 28 14.04 -2.89 -2.71
N MET A 29 14.40 -1.60 -2.78
CA MET A 29 15.69 -1.09 -2.30
C MET A 29 15.82 -1.26 -0.78
N TRP A 30 14.81 -0.87 -0.01
CA TRP A 30 14.79 -1.00 1.44
C TRP A 30 14.95 -2.45 1.91
N LEU A 31 14.29 -3.40 1.23
CA LEU A 31 14.41 -4.83 1.53
C LEU A 31 15.79 -5.39 1.19
N LYS A 32 16.41 -4.90 0.12
CA LYS A 32 17.77 -5.25 -0.25
C LYS A 32 18.77 -4.77 0.80
N ASP A 33 18.60 -3.56 1.32
CA ASP A 33 19.43 -3.01 2.39
C ASP A 33 19.27 -3.77 3.70
N MET A 34 18.03 -4.22 4.00
CA MET A 34 17.71 -5.09 5.13
C MET A 34 18.21 -6.54 4.95
N LYS A 35 18.81 -6.88 3.80
CA LYS A 35 19.24 -8.23 3.41
C LYS A 35 18.12 -9.27 3.48
N VAL A 36 16.88 -8.85 3.28
CA VAL A 36 15.71 -9.75 3.32
C VAL A 36 15.64 -10.51 2.00
N LYS A 37 15.74 -11.84 2.06
CA LYS A 37 15.44 -12.67 0.88
C LYS A 37 13.94 -12.72 0.64
N MET A 38 13.50 -11.93 -0.33
CA MET A 38 12.13 -11.95 -0.82
C MET A 38 11.92 -13.10 -1.81
N ASN A 39 11.13 -14.09 -1.39
CA ASN A 39 10.64 -15.13 -2.29
C ASN A 39 9.33 -14.67 -2.97
N TRP A 40 8.92 -15.32 -4.06
CA TRP A 40 7.72 -14.94 -4.82
C TRP A 40 6.45 -14.83 -3.95
N TRP A 41 6.30 -15.74 -2.97
CA TRP A 41 5.17 -15.71 -2.04
C TRP A 41 5.20 -14.50 -1.08
N LYS A 42 6.39 -14.11 -0.60
CA LYS A 42 6.57 -12.91 0.25
C LYS A 42 6.27 -11.63 -0.54
N TRP A 43 6.66 -11.59 -1.82
CA TRP A 43 6.30 -10.53 -2.75
C TRP A 43 4.78 -10.44 -2.93
N SER A 44 4.12 -11.56 -3.21
CA SER A 44 2.67 -11.61 -3.39
C SER A 44 1.92 -11.12 -2.14
N LEU A 45 2.34 -11.53 -0.95
CA LEU A 45 1.71 -11.10 0.31
C LEU A 45 1.88 -9.59 0.55
N THR A 46 3.06 -9.04 0.23
CA THR A 46 3.35 -7.60 0.36
C THR A 46 2.53 -6.79 -0.65
N LEU A 47 2.40 -7.28 -1.89
CA LEU A 47 1.58 -6.67 -2.94
C LEU A 47 0.10 -6.69 -2.56
N LEU A 48 -0.40 -7.82 -2.04
CA LEU A 48 -1.77 -7.95 -1.56
C LEU A 48 -2.07 -6.94 -0.45
N TRP A 49 -1.17 -6.83 0.53
CA TRP A 49 -1.28 -5.85 1.61
C TRP A 49 -1.34 -4.42 1.06
N PHE A 50 -0.46 -4.08 0.11
CA PHE A 50 -0.44 -2.76 -0.51
C PHE A 50 -1.71 -2.45 -1.30
N ILE A 51 -2.23 -3.41 -2.07
CA ILE A 51 -3.49 -3.26 -2.82
C ILE A 51 -4.67 -2.99 -1.86
N LEU A 52 -4.75 -3.71 -0.73
CA LEU A 52 -5.79 -3.47 0.27
C LEU A 52 -5.71 -2.06 0.87
N LEU A 53 -4.48 -1.58 1.14
CA LEU A 53 -4.23 -0.21 1.56
C LEU A 53 -4.72 0.78 0.51
N SER A 54 -4.34 0.58 -0.76
CA SER A 54 -4.77 1.42 -1.88
C SER A 54 -6.29 1.48 -2.04
N ILE A 55 -6.99 0.35 -1.94
CA ILE A 55 -8.46 0.29 -2.00
C ILE A 55 -9.09 1.05 -0.84
N THR A 56 -8.54 0.91 0.37
CA THR A 56 -9.05 1.61 1.55
C THR A 56 -8.91 3.13 1.41
N VAL A 57 -7.75 3.58 0.94
CA VAL A 57 -7.50 5.00 0.67
C VAL A 57 -8.41 5.51 -0.45
N ALA A 58 -8.50 4.78 -1.56
CA ALA A 58 -9.35 5.15 -2.69
C ALA A 58 -10.83 5.23 -2.30
N GLY A 59 -11.36 4.21 -1.62
CA GLY A 59 -12.75 4.18 -1.15
C GLY A 59 -13.04 5.29 -0.13
N GLY A 60 -12.09 5.59 0.75
CA GLY A 60 -12.16 6.71 1.67
C GLY A 60 -12.32 8.06 0.97
N PHE A 61 -11.45 8.33 -0.01
CA PHE A 61 -11.53 9.55 -0.82
C PHE A 61 -12.78 9.62 -1.69
N THR A 62 -13.28 8.48 -2.21
CA THR A 62 -14.55 8.45 -2.94
C THR A 62 -15.71 8.91 -2.05
N LEU A 63 -15.83 8.36 -0.83
CA LEU A 63 -16.88 8.75 0.11
C LEU A 63 -16.77 10.22 0.56
N ILE A 64 -15.54 10.72 0.78
CA ILE A 64 -15.30 12.14 1.07
C ILE A 64 -15.73 13.02 -0.11
N GLY A 65 -15.47 12.57 -1.35
CA GLY A 65 -15.89 13.26 -2.56
C GLY A 65 -17.40 13.28 -2.77
N GLU A 66 -18.14 12.35 -2.16
CA GLU A 66 -19.62 12.27 -2.19
C GLU A 66 -20.29 13.10 -1.08
N ASN A 67 -19.57 14.02 -0.44
CA ASN A 67 -20.00 14.82 0.72
C ASN A 67 -20.31 14.02 2.00
N GLU A 68 -19.94 12.74 2.05
CA GLU A 68 -20.11 11.86 3.21
C GLU A 68 -18.81 11.81 4.04
N LEU A 69 -18.36 12.98 4.50
CA LEU A 69 -17.06 13.14 5.15
C LEU A 69 -16.88 12.24 6.37
N ARG A 70 -17.93 12.07 7.18
CA ARG A 70 -17.89 11.20 8.37
C ARG A 70 -17.75 9.73 7.97
N ALA A 71 -18.48 9.28 6.94
CA ALA A 71 -18.41 7.91 6.46
C ALA A 71 -17.03 7.62 5.83
N GLY A 72 -16.50 8.55 5.03
CA GLY A 72 -15.18 8.41 4.42
C GLY A 72 -14.04 8.37 5.45
N LEU A 73 -14.10 9.22 6.48
CA LEU A 73 -13.11 9.17 7.56
C LEU A 73 -13.19 7.87 8.37
N LEU A 74 -14.40 7.39 8.70
CA LEU A 74 -14.57 6.10 9.39
C LEU A 74 -14.11 4.93 8.53
N PHE A 75 -14.40 4.98 7.23
CA PHE A 75 -13.96 3.98 6.26
C PHE A 75 -12.44 3.98 6.08
N MET A 76 -11.76 5.13 6.18
CA MET A 76 -10.29 5.13 6.21
C MET A 76 -9.75 4.66 7.56
N ALA A 77 -10.30 5.14 8.66
CA ALA A 77 -9.74 4.93 9.99
C ALA A 77 -9.83 3.47 10.45
N VAL A 78 -10.98 2.81 10.27
CA VAL A 78 -11.22 1.47 10.82
C VAL A 78 -10.44 0.40 10.07
N PRO A 79 -10.72 0.11 8.78
CA PRO A 79 -9.94 -0.88 8.04
C PRO A 79 -8.51 -0.39 7.78
N GLY A 80 -8.25 0.91 7.66
CA GLY A 80 -6.90 1.44 7.52
C GLY A 80 -6.03 1.16 8.75
N ALA A 81 -6.57 1.31 9.96
CA ALA A 81 -5.84 0.91 11.17
C ALA A 81 -5.50 -0.58 11.17
N VAL A 82 -6.45 -1.45 10.80
CA VAL A 82 -6.23 -2.90 10.70
C VAL A 82 -5.13 -3.21 9.67
N ILE A 83 -5.18 -2.57 8.51
CA ILE A 83 -4.18 -2.75 7.45
C ILE A 83 -2.81 -2.24 7.91
N ILE A 84 -2.71 -1.11 8.59
CA ILE A 84 -1.43 -0.61 9.12
C ILE A 84 -0.84 -1.61 10.12
N VAL A 85 -1.65 -2.12 11.06
CA VAL A 85 -1.21 -3.14 12.02
C VAL A 85 -0.75 -4.40 11.30
N ALA A 86 -1.50 -4.87 10.30
CA ALA A 86 -1.11 -6.00 9.46
C ALA A 86 0.21 -5.75 8.71
N GLY A 87 0.45 -4.52 8.26
CA GLY A 87 1.69 -4.11 7.60
C GLY A 87 2.89 -4.17 8.52
N VAL A 88 2.74 -3.68 9.76
CA VAL A 88 3.79 -3.79 10.79
C VAL A 88 4.07 -5.25 11.14
N ALA A 89 3.02 -6.06 11.30
CA ALA A 89 3.15 -7.50 11.56
C ALA A 89 3.86 -8.22 10.41
N LEU A 90 3.49 -7.92 9.17
CA LEU A 90 4.11 -8.46 7.96
C LEU A 90 5.57 -8.04 7.86
N GLY A 91 5.90 -6.77 8.11
CA GLY A 91 7.28 -6.27 8.16
C GLY A 91 8.12 -7.03 9.20
N ARG A 92 7.60 -7.21 10.41
CA ARG A 92 8.27 -8.03 11.44
C ARG A 92 8.44 -9.49 11.02
N PHE A 93 7.43 -10.08 10.38
CA PHE A 93 7.49 -11.45 9.88
C PHE A 93 8.55 -11.64 8.79
N LEU A 94 8.63 -10.72 7.83
CA LEU A 94 9.65 -10.73 6.77
C LEU A 94 11.07 -10.60 7.33
N LEU A 95 11.25 -9.71 8.32
CA LEU A 95 12.54 -9.47 8.96
C LEU A 95 12.98 -10.65 9.83
N ARG A 96 12.06 -11.27 10.60
CA ARG A 96 12.38 -12.44 11.43
C ARG A 96 12.92 -13.61 10.61
N ASN A 97 12.24 -13.96 9.51
CA ASN A 97 12.65 -15.08 8.65
C ASN A 97 14.02 -14.86 7.98
N THR A 98 14.50 -13.61 7.93
CA THR A 98 15.83 -13.29 7.42
C THR A 98 16.95 -13.67 8.40
N ASN A 99 16.68 -13.60 9.71
CA ASN A 99 17.64 -13.99 10.73
C ASN A 99 17.76 -15.51 10.83
N GLU A 100 16.63 -16.23 10.73
CA GLU A 100 16.61 -17.70 10.77
C GLU A 100 17.30 -18.34 9.54
N GLU A 101 17.32 -17.67 8.38
CA GLU A 101 18.12 -18.09 7.22
C GLU A 101 19.63 -17.78 7.34
N LYS A 102 20.05 -16.95 8.29
CA LYS A 102 21.48 -16.65 8.52
C LYS A 102 22.14 -17.58 9.53
N ASP A 103 21.36 -18.19 10.41
CA ASP A 103 21.84 -19.11 11.46
C ASP A 103 21.84 -20.60 11.01
N ASN A 104 21.35 -20.90 9.80
CA ASN A 104 21.46 -22.21 9.14
C ASN A 104 22.48 -22.16 8.00
#